data_AF-A0A7S4IMJ7-F1
#
_entry.id   AF-A0A7S4IMJ7-F1
#
_cell.length_a   1.000
_cell.length_b   1.000
_cell.length_c   1.000
_cell.angle_alpha   90.00
_cell.angle_beta   90.00
_cell.angle_gamma   90.00
#
_symmetry.space_group_name_H-M   'P 1'
#
loop_
_entity.id
_entity.type
_entity.pdbx_description
1 polymer ?
#
loop_
_entity_poly.entity_id
_entity_poly.type
_entity_poly.pdbx_seq_one_letter_code
_entity_poly.pdbx_strand_id
1 'polypeptide(L)'
;LLDVDVYGPSFPMLLNLQDHKPTVTADKKLMPLENYGVKAMSMGFLTPQGVAASWRGPMLISAVNQLLFGVDWGGIDVLVIDLPPGTGDTQISLVQTVQLTGAILVS
;
A
#
# COMPACT_ATOMS: atom_id res chain seq x y z
N LEU A 1 -2.83 -1.36 7.72
CA LEU A 1 -2.90 -2.26 6.55
C LEU A 1 -2.32 -1.53 5.35
N LEU A 2 -1.37 -2.13 4.64
CA LEU A 2 -0.78 -1.55 3.43
C LEU A 2 -0.95 -2.53 2.28
N ASP A 3 -1.69 -2.14 1.25
CA ASP A 3 -1.88 -2.91 0.02
C ASP A 3 -0.91 -2.41 -1.06
N VAL A 4 0.04 -3.28 -1.41
CA VAL A 4 1.00 -3.04 -2.50
C VAL A 4 0.69 -3.86 -3.75
N ASP A 5 -0.49 -4.48 -3.83
CA ASP A 5 -0.98 -5.07 -5.06
C ASP A 5 -1.59 -3.99 -5.97
N VAL A 6 -0.95 -3.80 -7.12
CA VAL A 6 -1.29 -2.76 -8.07
C VAL A 6 -2.24 -3.26 -9.16
N TYR A 7 -2.32 -4.58 -9.36
CA TYR A 7 -3.13 -5.17 -10.42
C TYR A 7 -4.57 -5.43 -9.98
N GLY A 8 -4.80 -5.59 -8.67
CA GLY A 8 -6.12 -5.81 -8.10
C GLY A 8 -6.26 -5.27 -6.68
N PRO A 9 -6.08 -3.96 -6.46
CA PRO A 9 -6.15 -3.39 -5.11
C PRO A 9 -7.54 -3.64 -4.50
N SER A 10 -7.58 -4.42 -3.43
CA SER A 10 -8.82 -4.91 -2.82
C SER A 10 -9.28 -4.06 -1.64
N PHE A 11 -8.34 -3.39 -0.97
CA PHE A 11 -8.60 -2.65 0.28
C PHE A 11 -9.58 -1.48 0.13
N PRO A 12 -9.59 -0.69 -0.97
CA PRO A 12 -10.59 0.36 -1.12
C PRO A 12 -12.02 -0.15 -1.06
N MET A 13 -12.27 -1.33 -1.65
CA MET A 13 -13.59 -1.97 -1.62
C MET A 13 -13.86 -2.64 -0.27
N LEU A 14 -12.90 -3.45 0.22
CA LEU A 14 -13.06 -4.20 1.48
C LEU A 14 -13.29 -3.30 2.70
N LEU A 15 -12.70 -2.12 2.71
CA LEU A 15 -12.82 -1.15 3.79
C LEU A 15 -13.89 -0.09 3.53
N ASN A 16 -14.69 -0.19 2.45
CA ASN A 16 -15.69 0.81 2.08
C ASN A 16 -15.10 2.24 1.97
N LEU A 17 -13.94 2.35 1.32
CA LEU A 17 -13.14 3.58 1.15
C LEU A 17 -12.94 3.96 -0.32
N GLN A 18 -13.65 3.32 -1.26
CA GLN A 18 -13.50 3.50 -2.71
C GLN A 18 -13.65 4.95 -3.22
N ASP A 19 -14.47 5.76 -2.55
CA ASP A 19 -14.70 7.17 -2.92
C ASP A 19 -13.83 8.16 -2.12
N HIS A 20 -12.93 7.65 -1.28
CA HIS A 20 -12.08 8.46 -0.42
C HIS A 20 -10.67 8.59 -1.00
N LYS A 21 -10.07 9.77 -0.80
CA LYS A 21 -8.70 10.05 -1.24
C LYS A 21 -7.83 10.45 -0.05
N PRO A 22 -6.61 9.91 0.08
CA PRO A 22 -5.65 10.32 1.09
C PRO A 22 -5.37 11.83 0.98
N THR A 23 -5.34 12.51 2.12
CA THR A 23 -4.89 13.90 2.21
C THR A 23 -3.39 13.94 2.47
N VAL A 24 -2.76 15.09 2.19
CA VAL A 24 -1.34 15.30 2.47
C VAL A 24 -1.19 16.28 3.64
N THR A 25 -0.33 15.96 4.60
CA THR A 25 -0.02 16.83 5.74
C THR A 25 0.86 18.01 5.34
N ALA A 26 1.03 18.99 6.22
CA ALA A 26 1.96 20.10 6.02
C ALA A 26 3.41 19.62 5.78
N ASP A 27 3.78 18.50 6.40
CA ASP A 27 5.09 17.86 6.27
C ASP A 27 5.21 16.95 5.02
N LYS A 28 4.28 17.08 4.07
CA LYS A 28 4.24 16.32 2.81
C LYS A 28 4.11 14.80 2.99
N LYS A 29 3.54 14.34 4.11
CA LYS A 29 3.21 12.93 4.30
C LYS A 29 1.77 12.64 3.89
N LEU A 30 1.53 11.45 3.35
CA LEU A 30 0.20 10.94 3.07
C LEU A 30 -0.46 10.52 4.38
N MET A 31 -1.70 10.96 4.60
CA MET A 31 -2.54 10.47 5.69
C MET A 31 -3.21 9.16 5.27
N PRO A 32 -3.04 8.06 6.02
CA PRO A 32 -3.78 6.83 5.74
C PRO A 32 -5.28 7.07 5.92
N LEU A 33 -6.08 6.41 5.10
CA LEU A 33 -7.52 6.39 5.28
C LEU A 33 -7.86 5.44 6.44
N GLU A 34 -8.96 5.70 7.13
CA GLU A 34 -9.37 4.90 8.28
C GLU A 34 -10.83 4.51 8.15
N ASN A 35 -11.10 3.21 8.30
CA ASN A 35 -12.45 2.71 8.53
C ASN A 35 -12.40 1.46 9.42
N TYR A 36 -13.47 1.19 10.17
CA TYR A 36 -13.56 0.08 11.11
C TYR A 36 -12.41 0.04 12.15
N GLY A 37 -11.85 1.21 12.51
CA GLY A 37 -10.70 1.33 13.42
C GLY A 37 -9.38 0.86 12.83
N VAL A 38 -9.31 0.67 11.51
CA VAL A 38 -8.11 0.21 10.80
C VAL A 38 -7.62 1.29 9.85
N LYS A 39 -6.38 1.71 10.04
CA LYS A 39 -5.67 2.58 9.10
C LYS A 39 -5.21 1.79 7.88
N ALA A 40 -5.50 2.29 6.70
CA ALA A 40 -5.20 1.64 5.45
C ALA A 40 -4.63 2.59 4.39
N MET A 41 -3.66 2.07 3.64
CA MET A 41 -3.20 2.65 2.38
C MET A 41 -3.16 1.58 1.31
N SER A 42 -3.42 1.97 0.08
CA SER A 42 -3.44 1.10 -1.09
C SER A 42 -3.05 1.93 -2.31
N MET A 43 -2.39 1.28 -3.26
CA MET A 43 -2.17 1.84 -4.60
C MET A 43 -3.48 2.16 -5.33
N GLY A 44 -4.57 1.46 -4.97
CA GLY A 44 -5.92 1.74 -5.45
C GLY A 44 -6.49 3.08 -5.00
N PHE A 45 -6.00 3.68 -3.91
CA PHE A 45 -6.41 5.03 -3.50
C PHE A 45 -5.74 6.14 -4.32
N LEU A 46 -4.57 5.84 -4.89
CA LEU A 46 -3.77 6.80 -5.66
C LEU A 46 -4.07 6.74 -7.16
N THR A 47 -4.72 5.67 -7.63
CA THR A 47 -5.01 5.43 -9.05
C THR A 47 -6.51 5.58 -9.32
N PRO A 48 -6.94 6.39 -10.31
CA PRO A 48 -8.35 6.47 -10.69
C PRO A 48 -8.89 5.11 -11.16
N GLN A 49 -10.09 4.74 -10.69
CA GLN A 49 -10.76 3.52 -11.15
C GLN A 49 -10.96 3.54 -12.68
N GLY A 50 -10.65 2.43 -13.35
CA GLY A 50 -10.85 2.26 -14.79
C GLY A 50 -9.68 2.69 -15.68
N VAL A 51 -8.60 3.25 -15.12
CA VAL A 51 -7.37 3.52 -15.88
C VAL A 51 -6.36 2.41 -15.60
N ALA A 52 -6.14 1.54 -16.58
CA ALA A 52 -5.06 0.56 -16.55
C ALA A 52 -3.71 1.30 -16.64
N ALA A 53 -3.17 1.70 -15.49
CA ALA A 53 -1.85 2.28 -15.41
C ALA A 53 -0.81 1.18 -15.71
N SER A 54 -0.06 1.32 -16.79
CA SER A 54 1.07 0.43 -17.10
C SER A 54 2.24 0.77 -16.18
N TRP A 55 2.20 0.29 -14.94
CA TRP A 55 3.29 0.47 -13.98
C TRP A 55 4.53 -0.29 -14.45
N ARG A 56 5.63 0.44 -14.67
CA ARG A 56 6.93 -0.18 -14.92
C ARG A 56 7.61 -0.51 -13.59
N GLY A 57 8.43 -1.56 -13.55
CA GLY A 57 9.09 -2.05 -12.32
C GLY A 57 9.69 -0.95 -11.42
N PRO A 58 10.51 -0.02 -11.93
CA PRO A 58 11.07 1.06 -11.11
C PRO A 58 10.02 2.02 -10.53
N MET A 59 8.94 2.30 -11.27
CA MET A 59 7.86 3.16 -10.77
C MET A 59 7.08 2.47 -9.66
N LEU A 60 6.83 1.17 -9.82
CA LEU A 60 6.16 0.35 -8.81
C LEU A 60 6.96 0.33 -7.51
N ILE A 61 8.27 0.06 -7.59
CA ILE A 61 9.15 0.06 -6.42
C ILE A 61 9.17 1.44 -5.74
N SER A 62 9.26 2.52 -6.52
CA SER A 62 9.21 3.89 -5.98
C SER A 62 7.88 4.18 -5.26
N ALA A 63 6.76 3.71 -5.80
CA ALA A 63 5.44 3.93 -5.20
C ALA A 63 5.29 3.13 -3.91
N VAL A 64 5.75 1.88 -3.88
CA VAL A 64 5.81 1.06 -2.66
C VAL A 64 6.65 1.75 -1.58
N ASN A 65 7.83 2.26 -1.93
CA ASN A 65 8.67 3.03 -1.00
C ASN A 65 7.97 4.28 -0.47
N GLN A 66 7.23 5.00 -1.33
CA GLN A 66 6.44 6.14 -0.91
C GLN A 66 5.33 5.74 0.07
N LEU A 67 4.70 4.58 -0.10
CA LEU A 67 3.67 4.10 0.82
C LEU A 67 4.25 3.62 2.16
N LEU A 68 5.47 3.08 2.16
CA LEU A 68 6.15 2.63 3.37
C LEU A 68 6.66 3.81 4.21
N PHE A 69 7.34 4.77 3.58
CA PHE A 69 8.07 5.83 4.27
C PHE A 69 7.41 7.21 4.20
N GLY A 70 6.57 7.43 3.19
CA GLY A 70 5.89 8.69 2.93
C GLY A 70 4.47 8.78 3.51
N VAL A 71 4.02 7.76 4.24
CA VAL A 71 2.72 7.73 4.92
C VAL A 71 2.93 7.97 6.41
N ASP A 72 2.08 8.82 7.00
CA ASP A 72 2.04 9.00 8.45
C ASP A 72 1.15 7.95 9.11
N TRP A 73 1.73 6.78 9.38
CA TRP A 73 1.04 5.71 10.08
C TRP A 73 0.72 6.04 11.55
N GLY A 74 1.42 7.02 12.13
CA GLY A 74 1.40 7.28 13.57
C GLY A 74 2.00 6.12 14.38
N GLY A 75 1.62 6.00 15.65
CA GLY A 75 2.11 4.96 16.56
C GLY A 75 1.40 3.61 16.42
N ILE A 76 1.49 2.97 15.25
CA ILE A 76 0.99 1.60 15.07
C ILE A 76 1.97 0.58 15.64
N ASP A 77 1.46 -0.50 16.25
CA ASP A 77 2.29 -1.61 16.72
C ASP A 77 2.64 -2.60 15.60
N VAL A 78 1.74 -2.74 14.63
CA VAL A 78 1.85 -3.72 13.54
C VAL A 78 1.44 -3.10 12.21
N LEU A 79 2.31 -3.22 11.20
CA LEU A 79 2.00 -2.94 9.81
C LEU A 79 1.93 -4.25 9.03
N VAL A 80 0.71 -4.65 8.65
CA VAL A 80 0.51 -5.77 7.72
C VAL A 80 0.57 -5.25 6.30
N ILE A 81 1.39 -5.88 5.47
CA ILE A 81 1.61 -5.55 4.07
C ILE A 81 1.03 -6.68 3.20
N ASP A 82 0.08 -6.35 2.34
CA ASP A 82 -0.48 -7.25 1.34
C ASP A 82 0.34 -7.16 0.06
N LEU A 83 0.95 -8.29 -0.32
CA LEU A 83 1.89 -8.39 -1.42
C LEU A 83 1.18 -8.87 -2.69
N PRO A 84 1.54 -8.37 -3.89
CA PRO A 84 1.04 -8.95 -5.13
C PRO A 84 1.40 -10.43 -5.21
N PRO A 85 0.59 -11.26 -5.90
CA PRO A 85 0.84 -12.69 -6.03
C PRO A 85 2.16 -12.99 -6.77
N GLY A 86 2.73 -14.16 -6.46
CA GLY A 86 3.98 -14.65 -7.08
C GLY A 86 5.22 -14.36 -6.22
N THR A 87 6.40 -14.36 -6.86
CA THR A 87 7.70 -14.06 -6.23
C THR A 87 8.51 -13.10 -7.09
N GLY A 88 7.84 -12.07 -7.63
CA GLY A 88 8.44 -11.09 -8.53
C GLY A 88 9.35 -10.08 -7.83
N ASP A 89 9.99 -9.23 -8.62
CA ASP A 89 10.96 -8.22 -8.16
C ASP A 89 10.43 -7.31 -7.05
N THR A 90 9.13 -7.02 -7.01
CA THR A 90 8.50 -6.20 -5.96
C THR A 90 8.62 -6.82 -4.58
N GLN A 91 8.42 -8.13 -4.45
CA GLN A 91 8.54 -8.81 -3.16
C GLN A 91 10.01 -8.86 -2.71
N ILE A 92 10.92 -9.21 -3.61
CA ILE A 92 12.36 -9.25 -3.32
C ILE A 92 12.85 -7.86 -2.90
N SER A 93 12.48 -6.82 -3.64
CA SER A 93 12.85 -5.44 -3.33
C SER A 93 12.28 -4.99 -1.99
N LEU A 94 11.04 -5.39 -1.66
CA LEU A 94 10.44 -5.09 -0.36
C LEU A 94 11.25 -5.71 0.78
N VAL A 95 11.55 -7.01 0.70
CA VAL A 95 12.31 -7.72 1.74
C VAL A 95 13.73 -7.16 1.89
N GLN A 96 14.29 -6.59 0.82
CA GLN A 96 15.57 -5.87 0.87
C GLN A 96 15.47 -4.47 1.48
N THR A 97 14.30 -3.83 1.38
CA THR A 97 14.09 -2.44 1.81
C THR A 97 13.65 -2.35 3.27
N VAL A 98 12.86 -3.31 3.75
CA VAL A 98 12.34 -3.34 5.13
C VAL A 98 12.67 -4.64 5.82
N GLN A 99 13.02 -4.56 7.09
CA GLN A 99 13.23 -5.74 7.92
C GLN A 99 11.88 -6.33 8.34
N LEU A 100 11.45 -7.40 7.68
CA LEU A 100 10.20 -8.10 8.00
C LEU A 100 10.36 -8.92 9.29
N THR A 101 9.37 -8.84 10.18
CA THR A 101 9.31 -9.64 11.41
C THR A 101 8.78 -11.04 11.17
N GLY A 102 7.97 -11.23 10.13
CA GLY A 102 7.37 -12.51 9.78
C GLY A 102 6.60 -12.44 8.47
N ALA A 103 6.11 -13.59 8.00
CA ALA A 103 5.32 -13.72 6.79
C ALA A 103 4.17 -14.72 6.99
N ILE A 104 3.06 -14.50 6.30
CA ILE A 104 1.92 -15.41 6.24
C ILE A 104 1.75 -15.82 4.78
N LEU A 105 1.76 -17.14 4.52
CA LEU A 105 1.51 -17.72 3.20
C LEU A 105 0.03 -18.08 3.09
N VAL A 106 -0.62 -17.67 2.00
CA VAL A 106 -2.03 -17.95 1.70
C VAL A 106 -2.09 -18.79 0.43
N SER A 107 -2.86 -19.90 0.46
CA SER A 107 -2.97 -20.93 -0.58
C SER A 107 -4.42 -21.22 -0.94
#